data_AF-A0A4Y2B9H4-F1
#
_entry.id   AF-A0A4Y2B9H4-F1
#
_cell.length_a   1.000
_cell.length_b   1.000
_cell.length_c   1.000
_cell.angle_alpha   90.00
_cell.angle_beta   90.00
_cell.angle_gamma   90.00
#
_symmetry.space_group_name_H-M   'P 1'
#
loop_
_entity.id
_entity.type
_entity.pdbx_description
1 polymer ?
#
loop_
_entity_poly.entity_id
_entity_poly.type
_entity_poly.pdbx_seq_one_letter_code
_entity_poly.pdbx_strand_id
1 'polypeptide(L)'
;MSSRGPRCHGWCFTSFDVSHEPVYDPVVYKYLVFGRETCPDTGREHLEGFAWFVQRKRFTEVKKIWNNSHIEALKGTPEQASKYFQKDDDYQEYGG
;
A
#
# COMPACT_ATOMS: atom_id res chain seq x y z
N MET A 1 -27.12 -11.24 -8.45
CA MET A 1 -26.56 -9.87 -8.29
C MET A 1 -25.08 -10.02 -8.03
N SER A 2 -24.21 -9.65 -8.97
CA SER A 2 -22.76 -9.80 -8.79
C SER A 2 -22.30 -8.74 -7.77
N SER A 3 -22.02 -9.15 -6.54
CA SER A 3 -21.53 -8.27 -5.48
C SER A 3 -20.15 -7.76 -5.87
N ARG A 4 -20.10 -6.55 -6.43
CA ARG A 4 -18.83 -5.87 -6.72
C ARG A 4 -18.07 -5.68 -5.41
N GLY A 5 -16.79 -6.05 -5.39
CA GLY A 5 -15.92 -5.92 -4.22
C GLY A 5 -15.88 -4.51 -3.61
N PRO A 6 -15.36 -4.37 -2.38
CA PRO A 6 -15.44 -3.15 -1.61
C PRO A 6 -14.81 -1.95 -2.34
N ARG A 7 -15.39 -0.78 -2.10
CA ARG A 7 -14.83 0.51 -2.53
C ARG A 7 -14.43 1.27 -1.27
N CYS A 8 -13.14 1.37 -1.00
CA CYS A 8 -12.58 1.96 0.21
C CYS A 8 -11.40 2.90 -0.11
N HIS A 9 -11.03 3.73 0.87
CA HIS A 9 -9.88 4.62 0.75
C HIS A 9 -8.57 3.91 1.05
N GLY A 10 -8.56 3.03 2.06
CA GLY A 10 -7.35 2.35 2.52
C GLY A 10 -7.07 1.05 1.77
N TRP A 11 -5.85 0.90 1.28
CA TRP A 11 -5.35 -0.30 0.61
C TRP A 11 -3.92 -0.57 1.06
N CYS A 12 -3.63 -1.84 1.37
CA CYS A 12 -2.27 -2.33 1.59
C CYS A 12 -1.75 -2.94 0.29
N PHE A 13 -0.44 -2.88 0.10
CA PHE A 13 0.23 -3.52 -1.03
C PHE A 13 1.56 -4.17 -0.63
N THR A 14 1.90 -5.24 -1.33
CA THR A 14 3.22 -5.87 -1.28
C THR A 14 3.72 -6.02 -2.72
N SER A 15 4.91 -5.50 -3.02
CA SER A 15 5.51 -5.53 -4.36
C SER A 15 6.92 -6.09 -4.29
N PHE A 16 7.21 -7.15 -5.04
CA PHE A 16 8.59 -7.62 -5.19
C PHE A 16 9.38 -6.87 -6.28
N ASP A 17 8.74 -5.93 -6.97
CA ASP A 17 9.43 -5.01 -7.87
C ASP A 17 9.88 -3.79 -7.07
N VAL A 18 11.03 -3.93 -6.41
CA VAL A 18 11.64 -2.88 -5.58
C VAL A 18 12.21 -1.72 -6.40
N SER A 19 12.34 -1.88 -7.72
CA SER A 19 12.82 -0.81 -8.60
C SER A 19 11.75 0.24 -8.92
N HIS A 20 10.49 -0.09 -8.69
CA HIS A 20 9.34 0.79 -8.95
C HIS A 20 8.65 1.16 -7.64
N GLU A 21 9.21 2.14 -6.94
CA GLU A 21 8.64 2.64 -5.70
C GLU A 21 7.35 3.45 -5.96
N PRO A 22 6.37 3.39 -5.05
CA PRO A 22 5.20 4.25 -5.10
C PRO A 22 5.60 5.73 -5.05
N VAL A 23 5.11 6.52 -6.01
CA VAL A 23 5.31 7.97 -6.02
C VAL A 23 4.14 8.64 -5.32
N TYR A 24 4.44 9.49 -4.33
CA TYR A 24 3.43 10.30 -3.68
C TYR A 24 2.94 11.43 -4.59
N ASP A 25 1.64 11.45 -4.84
CA ASP A 25 0.90 12.56 -5.46
C ASP A 25 -0.22 12.97 -4.50
N PRO A 26 -0.22 14.20 -3.95
CA PRO A 26 -1.24 14.67 -2.99
C PRO A 26 -2.65 14.77 -3.61
N VAL A 27 -2.79 14.77 -4.94
CA VAL A 27 -4.10 14.72 -5.63
C VAL A 27 -4.67 13.30 -5.61
N VAL A 28 -3.81 12.29 -5.56
CA VAL A 28 -4.20 10.87 -5.58
C VAL A 28 -4.29 10.30 -4.17
N TYR A 29 -3.30 10.61 -3.34
CA TYR A 29 -3.10 10.05 -2.00
C TYR A 29 -3.26 11.13 -0.94
N LYS A 30 -4.12 10.85 0.05
CA LYS A 30 -4.12 11.62 1.30
C LYS A 30 -2.93 11.21 2.18
N TYR A 31 -2.60 9.92 2.16
CA TYR A 31 -1.53 9.34 2.95
C TYR A 31 -0.92 8.15 2.20
N LEU A 32 0.40 7.97 2.30
CA LEU A 32 1.14 6.87 1.71
C LEU A 32 2.34 6.57 2.62
N VAL A 33 2.48 5.31 3.02
CA VAL A 33 3.64 4.82 3.77
C VAL A 33 4.09 3.50 3.17
N PHE A 34 5.39 3.30 3.04
CA PHE A 34 5.95 2.02 2.60
C PHE A 34 7.38 1.85 3.08
N GLY A 35 7.78 0.60 3.30
CA GLY A 35 9.14 0.21 3.66
C GLY A 35 9.72 -0.80 2.69
N ARG A 36 11.06 -0.88 2.67
CA ARG A 36 11.79 -1.97 2.03
C ARG A 36 12.08 -3.03 3.07
N GLU A 37 11.59 -4.24 2.81
CA GLU A 37 11.82 -5.38 3.70
C GLU A 37 12.54 -6.49 2.94
N THR A 38 13.30 -7.32 3.67
CA THR A 38 13.92 -8.52 3.14
C THR A 38 13.23 -9.73 3.74
N CYS A 39 12.63 -10.58 2.90
CA CYS A 39 12.00 -11.81 3.35
C CYS A 39 13.03 -12.70 4.08
N PRO A 40 12.81 -13.08 5.35
CA PRO A 40 13.81 -13.81 6.14
C PRO A 40 14.12 -15.20 5.58
N ASP A 41 13.13 -15.86 4.99
CA ASP A 41 13.28 -17.24 4.48
C ASP A 41 13.93 -17.32 3.11
N THR A 42 13.72 -16.30 2.26
CA THR A 42 14.13 -16.33 0.84
C THR A 42 15.24 -15.33 0.50
N GLY A 43 15.51 -14.37 1.39
CA GLY A 43 16.44 -13.26 1.14
C GLY A 43 15.99 -12.29 0.05
N ARG A 44 14.74 -12.40 -0.43
CA ARG A 44 14.21 -11.55 -1.49
C ARG A 44 13.69 -10.23 -0.91
N GLU A 45 14.11 -9.13 -1.53
CA GLU A 45 13.60 -7.80 -1.19
C GLU A 45 12.19 -7.59 -1.74
N HIS A 46 11.37 -6.88 -0.96
CA HIS A 46 10.06 -6.40 -1.37
C HIS A 46 9.73 -5.04 -0.74
N LEU A 47 8.78 -4.36 -1.35
CA LEU A 47 8.11 -3.19 -0.79
C LEU A 47 6.83 -3.67 -0.11
N GLU A 48 6.64 -3.29 1.14
CA GLU A 48 5.34 -3.42 1.80
C GLU A 48 4.87 -2.05 2.27
N GLY A 49 3.58 -1.77 2.08
CA GLY A 49 3.06 -0.47 2.42
C GLY A 49 1.56 -0.35 2.39
N PHE A 50 1.12 0.85 2.71
CA PHE A 50 -0.27 1.24 2.83
C PHE A 50 -0.49 2.62 2.22
N ALA A 51 -1.61 2.79 1.53
CA ALA A 51 -2.05 4.11 1.10
C ALA A 51 -3.52 4.37 1.40
N TRP A 52 -3.80 5.63 1.72
CA TRP A 52 -5.14 6.19 1.81
C TRP A 52 -5.39 7.11 0.63
N PHE A 53 -6.22 6.68 -0.31
CA PHE A 53 -6.56 7.48 -1.47
C PHE A 53 -7.53 8.62 -1.13
N VAL A 54 -7.38 9.77 -1.81
CA VAL A 54 -8.34 10.90 -1.69
C VAL A 54 -9.75 10.43 -2.05
N GLN A 55 -9.88 9.64 -3.11
CA GLN A 55 -11.14 9.03 -3.53
C GLN A 55 -11.16 7.54 -3.22
N ARG A 56 -12.31 7.01 -2.79
CA ARG A 56 -12.46 5.55 -2.59
C ARG A 56 -12.30 4.83 -3.92
N LYS A 57 -11.36 3.89 -3.97
CA LYS A 57 -11.08 3.03 -5.14
C LYS A 57 -11.56 1.61 -4.90
N ARG A 58 -11.77 0.87 -5.98
CA ARG A 58 -11.99 -0.58 -5.99
C ARG A 58 -10.68 -1.30 -6.23
N PHE A 59 -10.62 -2.59 -5.88
CA PHE A 59 -9.48 -3.46 -6.13
C PHE A 59 -8.96 -3.35 -7.57
N THR A 60 -9.84 -3.39 -8.57
CA THR A 60 -9.46 -3.34 -9.98
C THR A 60 -8.88 -1.98 -10.41
N GLU A 61 -9.23 -0.90 -9.72
CA GLU A 61 -8.67 0.43 -9.97
C GLU A 61 -7.29 0.54 -9.33
N VAL A 62 -7.13 0.01 -8.11
CA VAL A 62 -5.85 -0.01 -7.39
C VAL A 62 -4.83 -0.91 -8.10
N LYS A 63 -5.26 -2.05 -8.64
CA LYS A 63 -4.37 -2.96 -9.40
C LYS A 63 -3.78 -2.33 -10.67
N LYS A 64 -4.43 -1.31 -11.23
CA LYS A 64 -3.88 -0.54 -12.37
C LYS A 64 -2.78 0.43 -11.94
N ILE A 65 -2.81 0.87 -10.68
CA ILE A 65 -1.82 1.78 -10.10
C ILE A 65 -0.59 0.97 -9.67
N TRP A 66 -0.81 -0.09 -8.89
CA TRP A 66 0.24 -1.01 -8.44
C TRP A 66 0.14 -2.32 -9.22
N ASN A 67 0.60 -2.26 -10.46
CA ASN A 67 0.62 -3.43 -11.32
C ASN A 67 1.55 -4.50 -10.72
N ASN A 68 1.20 -5.77 -10.86
CA ASN A 68 1.94 -6.92 -10.30
C ASN A 68 2.13 -6.95 -8.77
N SER A 69 1.63 -5.99 -8.00
CA SER A 69 1.68 -6.02 -6.53
C SER A 69 0.51 -6.81 -5.94
N HIS A 70 0.74 -7.54 -4.85
CA HIS A 70 -0.36 -8.05 -4.04
C HIS A 70 -1.07 -6.87 -3.39
N ILE A 71 -2.40 -6.83 -3.41
CA ILE A 71 -3.16 -5.70 -2.86
C ILE A 71 -4.32 -6.22 -2.02
N GLU A 72 -4.53 -5.61 -0.86
CA GLU A 72 -5.65 -5.92 0.01
C GLU A 72 -6.36 -4.64 0.44
N ALA A 73 -7.69 -4.70 0.59
CA ALA A 73 -8.41 -3.62 1.26
C ALA A 73 -7.98 -3.58 2.73
N LEU A 74 -7.75 -2.38 3.27
CA LEU A 74 -7.33 -2.25 4.66
C LEU A 74 -8.35 -2.91 5.59
N LYS A 75 -7.87 -3.81 6.45
CA LYS A 75 -8.62 -4.41 7.56
C LYS A 75 -8.18 -3.72 8.85
N GLY A 76 -8.99 -2.80 9.38
CA GLY A 76 -8.66 -2.03 10.59
C GLY A 76 -8.66 -0.52 10.37
N THR A 77 -8.03 0.23 11.28
CA THR A 77 -7.94 1.69 11.17
C THR A 77 -6.62 2.13 10.51
N PRO A 78 -6.58 3.28 9.82
CA PRO A 78 -5.36 3.80 9.19
C PRO A 78 -4.19 3.96 10.15
N GLU A 79 -4.47 4.31 11.40
CA GLU A 79 -3.48 4.52 12.45
C GLU A 79 -2.82 3.20 12.87
N GLN A 80 -3.56 2.08 12.81
CA GLN A 80 -3.01 0.75 13.05
C GLN A 80 -2.11 0.32 11.89
N ALA A 81 -2.48 0.67 10.66
CA ALA A 81 -1.69 0.37 9.47
C ALA A 81 -0.36 1.14 9.49
N SER A 82 -0.41 2.47 9.69
CA SER A 82 0.78 3.33 9.76
C SER A 82 1.79 2.84 10.81
N LYS A 83 1.33 2.50 12.02
CA LYS A 83 2.18 1.97 13.09
C LYS A 83 2.82 0.62 12.79
N TYR A 84 2.28 -0.15 11.84
CA TYR A 84 2.86 -1.43 11.44
C TYR A 84 4.14 -1.22 10.62
N PHE A 85 4.18 -0.19 9.77
CA PHE A 85 5.27 0.07 8.81
C PHE A 85 6.42 0.93 9.37
N GLN A 86 6.29 1.46 10.57
CA GLN A 86 7.36 2.23 11.25
C GLN A 86 8.29 1.34 12.11
N LYS A 87 8.24 0.02 11.92
CA LYS A 87 9.04 -0.93 12.74
C LYS A 87 10.47 -1.10 12.24
N ASP A 88 10.72 -0.89 10.95
CA ASP A 88 12.04 -1.00 10.33
C ASP A 88 12.54 0.40 9.92
N ASP A 89 13.84 0.67 10.11
CA ASP A 89 14.45 2.00 9.90
C ASP A 89 14.47 2.47 8.42
N ASP A 90 14.07 1.63 7.45
CA ASP A 90 13.97 1.99 6.02
C ASP A 90 12.52 2.07 5.55
N TYR A 91 11.84 3.14 5.94
CA TYR A 91 10.50 3.48 5.47
C TYR A 91 10.40 4.91 4.98
N GLN A 92 9.43 5.13 4.11
CA GLN A 92 9.09 6.42 3.52
C GLN A 92 7.62 6.70 3.82
N GLU A 93 7.35 7.88 4.36
CA GLU A 93 6.01 8.30 4.78
C GLU A 93 5.69 9.67 4.17
N TYR A 94 4.50 9.78 3.57
CA TYR A 94 4.03 10.97 2.88
C TYR A 94 2.57 11.26 3.22
N GLY A 95 2.29 12.55 3.43
CA GLY A 95 0.95 13.04 3.79
C GLY A 95 0.63 12.91 5.28
N GLY A 96 -0.42 13.61 5.70
CA GLY A 96 -0.92 13.71 7.09
C GLY A 96 -2.22 14.48 7.14
#